data_AF-A0A8H7SVG5-F1
#
_entry.id   AF-A0A8H7SVG5-F1
#
_cell.length_a   1.000
_cell.length_b   1.000
_cell.length_c   1.000
_cell.angle_alpha   90.00
_cell.angle_beta   90.00
_cell.angle_gamma   90.00
#
_symmetry.space_group_name_H-M   'P 1'
#
loop_
_entity.id
_entity.type
_entity.pdbx_description
1 polymer ?
#
loop_
_entity_poly.entity_id
_entity_poly.type
_entity_poly.pdbx_seq_one_letter_code
_entity_poly.pdbx_strand_id
1 'polypeptide(L)'
;MDIVVSTLFGDHAKDIYYFSPTQRSTENTPDAVYVSRSNSFPPIIIGIQHTVDLNYYLQMTSHGVSAALQYHTPPILITFVTSTIRYEVKKRIIPYPPKPFLQQVRQCDPWARNCYFVTSDSIQQSLKADPLNTFVALSFFVIVSQCGRPSENPYYGDPTMARLYAIAEQMFGDEGNIMRQIKEDLMYVCTESKKRLREAISALDQSDVPQAAKKKVNNCVGNAVRVFDAYQTKYQEPTPASPNVETGLISEGVPTSPADSSPTDSSPTDSSASSRLPARSRTENWNFISNRLSELDENGNIPWRAIYVDGRRDRNER
;
A
#
# COMPACT_ATOMS: atom_id res chain seq x y z
N MET A 1 4.06 21.63 -6.80
CA MET A 1 2.78 22.26 -7.17
C MET A 1 2.77 22.63 -8.65
N ASP A 2 3.73 23.42 -9.09
CA ASP A 2 3.87 23.90 -10.48
C ASP A 2 3.88 22.78 -11.52
N ILE A 3 4.44 21.61 -11.18
CA ILE A 3 4.62 20.49 -12.12
C ILE A 3 3.28 20.07 -12.76
N VAL A 4 2.22 19.88 -11.95
CA VAL A 4 0.92 19.39 -12.45
C VAL A 4 0.23 20.46 -13.27
N VAL A 5 0.18 21.70 -12.76
CA VAL A 5 -0.44 22.85 -13.45
C VAL A 5 0.25 23.11 -14.79
N SER A 6 1.59 23.12 -14.81
CA SER A 6 2.38 23.36 -16.02
C SER A 6 2.23 22.23 -17.03
N THR A 7 2.05 21.01 -16.56
CA THR A 7 1.81 19.88 -17.45
C THR A 7 0.43 19.99 -18.09
N LEU A 8 -0.59 20.43 -17.36
CA LEU A 8 -1.93 20.57 -17.91
C LEU A 8 -2.06 21.78 -18.84
N PHE A 9 -1.57 22.94 -18.41
CA PHE A 9 -1.85 24.23 -19.03
C PHE A 9 -0.60 24.96 -19.54
N GLY A 10 0.60 24.56 -19.17
CA GLY A 10 1.85 25.26 -19.48
C GLY A 10 2.28 26.22 -18.36
N ASP A 11 3.51 26.75 -18.48
CA ASP A 11 4.15 27.53 -17.40
C ASP A 11 3.42 28.83 -17.05
N HIS A 12 2.65 29.41 -17.98
CA HIS A 12 1.90 30.64 -17.78
C HIS A 12 0.76 30.51 -16.75
N ALA A 13 0.35 29.29 -16.41
CA ALA A 13 -0.74 29.04 -15.48
C ALA A 13 -0.29 28.86 -14.02
N LYS A 14 1.01 28.77 -13.74
CA LYS A 14 1.55 28.47 -12.40
C LYS A 14 1.05 29.45 -11.34
N ASP A 15 1.15 30.74 -11.60
CA ASP A 15 0.81 31.80 -10.64
C ASP A 15 -0.70 32.06 -10.51
N ILE A 16 -1.51 31.40 -11.35
CA ILE A 16 -2.96 31.55 -11.35
C ILE A 16 -3.58 30.60 -10.32
N TYR A 17 -2.98 29.44 -10.09
CA TYR A 17 -3.51 28.45 -9.17
C TYR A 17 -2.99 28.64 -7.74
N TYR A 18 -3.85 28.35 -6.76
CA TYR A 18 -3.47 28.25 -5.36
C TYR A 18 -4.00 26.95 -4.77
N PHE A 19 -3.33 26.45 -3.73
CA PHE A 19 -3.76 25.27 -2.99
C PHE A 19 -4.95 25.64 -2.10
N SER A 20 -6.06 24.91 -2.26
CA SER A 20 -7.23 25.04 -1.39
C SER A 20 -7.17 23.94 -0.33
N PRO A 21 -7.09 24.28 0.97
CA PRO A 21 -7.11 23.29 2.03
C PRO A 21 -8.35 22.41 1.92
N THR A 22 -8.16 21.10 1.87
CA THR A 22 -9.25 20.13 1.97
C THR A 22 -9.55 19.92 3.45
N GLN A 23 -10.71 20.37 3.92
CA GLN A 23 -11.13 20.14 5.29
C GLN A 23 -11.43 18.64 5.43
N ARG A 24 -10.49 17.87 5.99
CA ARG A 24 -10.54 16.40 6.16
C ARG A 24 -11.56 15.95 7.22
N SER A 25 -12.79 16.45 7.17
CA SER A 25 -13.85 16.04 8.11
C SER A 25 -14.56 14.75 7.68
N THR A 26 -14.32 14.25 6.47
CA THR A 26 -14.88 12.99 5.97
C THR A 26 -13.79 12.10 5.35
N GLU A 27 -13.92 10.77 5.50
CA GLU A 27 -13.02 9.74 4.91
C GLU A 27 -12.91 9.81 3.38
N ASN A 28 -13.72 10.66 2.75
CA ASN A 28 -13.85 10.79 1.32
C ASN A 28 -13.41 12.20 0.89
N THR A 29 -12.22 12.64 1.31
CA THR A 29 -11.69 13.94 0.87
C THR A 29 -10.53 13.73 -0.09
N PRO A 30 -10.46 14.50 -1.20
CA PRO A 30 -9.35 14.39 -2.13
C PRO A 30 -8.03 14.80 -1.45
N ASP A 31 -6.92 14.22 -1.91
CA ASP A 31 -5.60 14.47 -1.35
C ASP A 31 -5.16 15.93 -1.54
N ALA A 32 -5.46 16.51 -2.70
CA ALA A 32 -5.23 17.93 -2.94
C ALA A 32 -6.26 18.54 -3.89
N VAL A 33 -6.61 19.80 -3.65
CA VAL A 33 -7.45 20.59 -4.55
C VAL A 33 -6.74 21.90 -4.86
N TYR A 34 -6.64 22.24 -6.13
CA TYR A 34 -6.10 23.49 -6.62
C TYR A 34 -7.19 24.28 -7.31
N VAL A 35 -7.31 25.54 -6.91
CA VAL A 35 -8.34 26.45 -7.42
C VAL A 35 -7.64 27.57 -8.17
N SER A 36 -8.22 27.97 -9.31
CA SER A 36 -7.72 29.09 -10.08
C SER A 36 -8.25 30.40 -9.49
N ARG A 37 -7.39 31.42 -9.44
CA ARG A 37 -7.80 32.81 -9.15
C ARG A 37 -8.64 33.43 -10.27
N SER A 38 -8.59 32.84 -11.46
CA SER A 38 -9.37 33.24 -12.62
C SER A 38 -10.48 32.24 -12.90
N ASN A 39 -11.66 32.74 -13.25
CA ASN A 39 -12.80 31.91 -13.68
C ASN A 39 -12.56 31.22 -15.04
N SER A 40 -11.48 31.56 -15.75
CA SER A 40 -11.16 30.98 -17.06
C SER A 40 -10.56 29.56 -16.97
N PHE A 41 -10.12 29.14 -15.79
CA PHE A 41 -9.45 27.85 -15.60
C PHE A 41 -10.21 26.98 -14.60
N PRO A 42 -10.40 25.68 -14.91
CA PRO A 42 -11.13 24.76 -14.03
C PRO A 42 -10.30 24.41 -12.79
N PRO A 43 -10.94 24.09 -11.65
CA PRO A 43 -10.23 23.56 -10.49
C PRO A 43 -9.60 22.20 -10.83
N ILE A 44 -8.48 21.89 -10.19
CA ILE A 44 -7.76 20.62 -10.36
C ILE A 44 -7.87 19.84 -9.07
N ILE A 45 -8.37 18.61 -9.15
CA ILE A 45 -8.44 17.68 -8.03
C ILE A 45 -7.39 16.59 -8.24
N ILE A 46 -6.55 16.36 -7.24
CA ILE A 46 -5.53 15.32 -7.27
C ILE A 46 -5.87 14.25 -6.23
N GLY A 47 -5.83 12.99 -6.67
CA GLY A 47 -5.93 11.82 -5.82
C GLY A 47 -4.70 10.91 -5.96
N ILE A 48 -4.36 10.21 -4.90
CA ILE A 48 -3.36 9.15 -4.86
C ILE A 48 -4.05 7.91 -4.33
N GLN A 49 -4.14 6.87 -5.16
CA GLN A 49 -4.91 5.69 -4.84
C GLN A 49 -4.10 4.42 -5.09
N HIS A 50 -4.11 3.49 -4.12
CA HIS A 50 -3.42 2.22 -4.30
C HIS A 50 -4.11 1.34 -5.35
N THR A 51 -5.39 1.06 -5.14
CA THR A 51 -6.22 0.32 -6.08
C THR A 51 -7.42 1.14 -6.49
N VAL A 52 -7.59 1.32 -7.79
CA VAL A 52 -8.75 2.02 -8.36
C VAL A 52 -9.81 0.98 -8.72
N ASP A 53 -10.90 1.00 -7.98
CA ASP A 53 -12.09 0.18 -8.21
C ASP A 53 -13.31 1.04 -8.55
N LEU A 54 -14.46 0.39 -8.71
CA LEU A 54 -15.70 1.10 -9.04
C LEU A 54 -16.14 2.04 -7.89
N ASN A 55 -15.86 1.69 -6.64
CA ASN A 55 -16.20 2.53 -5.49
C ASN A 55 -15.41 3.84 -5.54
N TYR A 56 -14.10 3.77 -5.74
CA TYR A 56 -13.27 4.95 -5.92
C TYR A 56 -13.71 5.78 -7.13
N TYR A 57 -14.07 5.13 -8.25
CA TYR A 57 -14.60 5.84 -9.41
C TYR A 57 -15.89 6.64 -9.10
N LEU A 58 -16.80 6.06 -8.30
CA LEU A 58 -18.00 6.75 -7.84
C LEU A 58 -17.67 7.91 -6.88
N GLN A 59 -16.69 7.74 -5.99
CA GLN A 59 -16.20 8.80 -5.12
C GLN A 59 -15.64 9.98 -5.92
N MET A 60 -14.78 9.71 -6.92
CA MET A 60 -14.29 10.74 -7.83
C MET A 60 -15.41 11.46 -8.57
N THR A 61 -16.45 10.73 -9.00
CA THR A 61 -17.62 11.33 -9.65
C THR A 61 -18.33 12.29 -8.68
N SER A 62 -18.52 11.88 -7.43
CA SER A 62 -19.10 12.72 -6.38
C SER A 62 -18.24 13.98 -6.10
N HIS A 63 -16.90 13.85 -6.08
CA HIS A 63 -15.99 14.98 -5.98
C HIS A 63 -16.09 15.92 -7.17
N GLY A 64 -16.17 15.36 -8.38
CA GLY A 64 -16.36 16.12 -9.61
C GLY A 64 -17.61 17.00 -9.56
N VAL A 65 -18.75 16.38 -9.23
CA VAL A 65 -20.03 17.09 -9.06
C VAL A 65 -19.93 18.16 -7.97
N SER A 66 -19.37 17.83 -6.81
CA SER A 66 -19.26 18.76 -5.68
C SER A 66 -18.42 19.98 -6.04
N ALA A 67 -17.27 19.78 -6.70
CA ALA A 67 -16.43 20.87 -7.16
C ALA A 67 -17.10 21.67 -8.29
N ALA A 68 -17.81 21.02 -9.20
CA ALA A 68 -18.55 21.71 -10.26
C ALA A 68 -19.63 22.63 -9.69
N LEU A 69 -20.34 22.19 -8.64
CA LEU A 69 -21.32 23.01 -7.94
C LEU A 69 -20.66 24.16 -7.16
N GLN A 70 -19.56 23.89 -6.46
CA GLN A 70 -18.86 24.87 -5.63
C GLN A 70 -18.17 25.97 -6.45
N TYR A 71 -17.53 25.60 -7.56
CA TYR A 71 -16.71 26.52 -8.37
C TYR A 71 -17.39 26.92 -9.68
N HIS A 72 -18.64 26.48 -9.90
CA HIS A 72 -19.43 26.76 -11.11
C HIS A 72 -18.75 26.35 -12.43
N THR A 73 -17.78 25.42 -12.38
CA THR A 73 -17.12 24.86 -13.57
C THR A 73 -16.68 23.42 -13.30
N PRO A 74 -16.84 22.49 -14.25
CA PRO A 74 -16.38 21.12 -14.09
C PRO A 74 -14.85 21.05 -13.85
N PRO A 75 -14.38 20.29 -12.85
CA PRO A 75 -12.96 20.16 -12.53
C PRO A 75 -12.19 19.31 -13.56
N ILE A 76 -10.86 19.37 -13.47
CA ILE A 76 -9.97 18.34 -14.00
C ILE A 76 -9.54 17.43 -12.83
N LEU A 77 -9.72 16.13 -12.97
CA LEU A 77 -9.26 15.15 -11.98
C LEU A 77 -8.02 14.44 -12.48
N ILE A 78 -7.02 14.25 -11.61
CA ILE A 78 -5.85 13.42 -11.85
C ILE A 78 -5.69 12.45 -10.68
N THR A 79 -5.65 11.15 -10.97
CA THR A 79 -5.34 10.14 -9.97
C THR A 79 -4.01 9.44 -10.28
N PHE A 80 -3.10 9.45 -9.32
CA PHE A 80 -1.89 8.61 -9.34
C PHE A 80 -2.22 7.24 -8.76
N VAL A 81 -2.04 6.18 -9.56
CA VAL A 81 -2.39 4.81 -9.17
C VAL A 81 -1.12 4.06 -8.80
N THR A 82 -0.97 3.69 -7.53
CA THR A 82 0.27 3.08 -7.04
C THR A 82 0.35 1.57 -7.24
N SER A 83 -0.76 0.89 -7.54
CA SER A 83 -0.77 -0.55 -7.81
C SER A 83 -1.58 -0.92 -9.06
N THR A 84 -2.92 -0.98 -8.98
CA THR A 84 -3.72 -1.51 -10.09
C THR A 84 -5.05 -0.80 -10.30
N ILE A 85 -5.54 -0.84 -11.53
CA ILE A 85 -6.89 -0.42 -11.90
C ILE A 85 -7.71 -1.68 -12.20
N ARG A 86 -8.83 -1.84 -11.51
CA ARG A 86 -9.77 -2.95 -11.70
C ARG A 86 -10.42 -2.88 -13.09
N TYR A 87 -10.76 -4.05 -13.63
CA TYR A 87 -11.22 -4.20 -15.02
C TYR A 87 -12.43 -3.32 -15.35
N GLU A 88 -13.36 -3.17 -14.41
CA GLU A 88 -14.59 -2.40 -14.53
C GLU A 88 -14.35 -0.92 -14.81
N VAL A 89 -13.24 -0.39 -14.28
CA VAL A 89 -12.77 0.99 -14.52
C VAL A 89 -11.82 1.01 -15.72
N LYS A 90 -10.91 0.04 -15.84
CA LYS A 90 -9.91 -0.02 -16.93
C LYS A 90 -10.57 0.01 -18.31
N LYS A 91 -11.69 -0.69 -18.51
CA LYS A 91 -12.44 -0.69 -19.78
C LYS A 91 -13.02 0.68 -20.18
N ARG A 92 -13.09 1.64 -19.24
CA ARG A 92 -13.60 3.01 -19.45
C ARG A 92 -12.49 4.01 -19.77
N ILE A 93 -11.23 3.58 -19.67
CA ILE A 93 -10.06 4.43 -19.83
C ILE A 93 -9.44 4.19 -21.21
N ILE A 94 -8.91 5.25 -21.80
CA ILE A 94 -8.14 5.21 -23.05
C ILE A 94 -6.83 5.99 -22.89
N PRO A 95 -5.76 5.66 -23.64
CA PRO A 95 -4.58 6.51 -23.72
C PRO A 95 -4.97 7.92 -24.17
N TYR A 96 -4.30 8.95 -23.63
CA TYR A 96 -4.49 10.34 -24.04
C TYR A 96 -3.39 10.75 -25.03
N PRO A 97 -3.65 10.82 -26.35
CA PRO A 97 -2.59 11.00 -27.35
C PRO A 97 -1.69 12.22 -27.15
N PRO A 98 -2.19 13.40 -26.75
CA PRO A 98 -1.34 14.58 -26.53
C PRO A 98 -0.30 14.38 -25.42
N LYS A 99 -0.57 13.52 -24.45
CA LYS A 99 0.34 13.20 -23.34
C LYS A 99 0.25 11.70 -23.04
N PRO A 100 1.07 10.86 -23.71
CA PRO A 100 0.95 9.39 -23.65
C PRO A 100 1.05 8.79 -22.23
N PHE A 101 1.69 9.51 -21.31
CA PHE A 101 1.78 9.12 -19.89
C PHE A 101 0.47 9.31 -19.11
N LEU A 102 -0.54 9.98 -19.68
CA LEU A 102 -1.88 10.12 -19.11
C LEU A 102 -2.85 9.15 -19.78
N GLN A 103 -3.74 8.58 -18.98
CA GLN A 103 -4.87 7.80 -19.47
C GLN A 103 -6.17 8.52 -19.12
N GLN A 104 -7.05 8.76 -20.09
CA GLN A 104 -8.26 9.55 -19.91
C GLN A 104 -9.51 8.65 -19.81
N VAL A 105 -10.44 9.01 -18.93
CA VAL A 105 -11.78 8.41 -18.91
C VAL A 105 -12.60 8.87 -20.12
N ARG A 106 -13.19 7.93 -20.88
CA ARG A 106 -13.93 8.23 -22.12
C ARG A 106 -15.11 9.19 -21.93
N GLN A 107 -15.84 9.05 -20.82
CA GLN A 107 -17.08 9.80 -20.55
C GLN A 107 -17.04 10.31 -19.10
N CYS A 108 -16.64 11.58 -18.93
CA CYS A 108 -16.65 12.27 -17.65
C CYS A 108 -17.54 13.53 -17.63
N ASP A 109 -18.10 13.90 -18.77
CA ASP A 109 -19.11 14.96 -18.87
C ASP A 109 -20.45 14.45 -18.28
N PRO A 110 -21.18 15.25 -17.46
CA PRO A 110 -20.96 16.66 -17.13
C PRO A 110 -20.18 16.92 -15.83
N TRP A 111 -19.76 15.88 -15.11
CA TRP A 111 -19.20 16.02 -13.76
C TRP A 111 -17.72 16.41 -13.72
N ALA A 112 -17.00 16.30 -14.84
CA ALA A 112 -15.63 16.76 -14.97
C ALA A 112 -15.30 17.13 -16.42
N ARG A 113 -14.41 18.12 -16.57
CA ARG A 113 -13.87 18.51 -17.88
C ARG A 113 -12.96 17.43 -18.43
N ASN A 114 -12.08 16.89 -17.58
CA ASN A 114 -11.25 15.74 -17.88
C ASN A 114 -11.01 14.94 -16.60
N CYS A 115 -10.89 13.62 -16.74
CA CYS A 115 -10.48 12.73 -15.66
C CYS A 115 -9.34 11.86 -16.16
N TYR A 116 -8.19 11.95 -15.49
CA TYR A 116 -6.96 11.27 -15.86
C TYR A 116 -6.52 10.28 -14.79
N PHE A 117 -5.97 9.16 -15.24
CA PHE A 117 -5.23 8.21 -14.44
C PHE A 117 -3.78 8.17 -14.91
N VAL A 118 -2.87 8.07 -13.95
CA VAL A 118 -1.45 7.85 -14.17
C VAL A 118 -1.09 6.53 -13.49
N THR A 119 -0.55 5.59 -14.25
CA THR A 119 -0.16 4.27 -13.77
C THR A 119 1.33 4.05 -14.02
N SER A 120 1.93 3.06 -13.34
CA SER A 120 3.30 2.62 -13.65
C SER A 120 3.43 2.31 -15.15
N ASP A 121 2.47 1.56 -15.70
CA ASP A 121 2.45 1.15 -17.11
C ASP A 121 2.38 2.35 -18.07
N SER A 122 1.61 3.40 -17.75
CA SER A 122 1.48 4.56 -18.63
C SER A 122 2.76 5.39 -18.71
N ILE A 123 3.54 5.44 -17.62
CA ILE A 123 4.78 6.24 -17.58
C ILE A 123 6.01 5.51 -18.14
N GLN A 124 6.00 4.17 -18.26
CA GLN A 124 7.17 3.36 -18.65
C GLN A 124 7.87 3.84 -19.92
N GLN A 125 7.11 4.19 -20.96
CA GLN A 125 7.68 4.65 -22.23
C GLN A 125 8.35 6.03 -22.08
N SER A 126 7.83 6.87 -21.20
CA SER A 126 8.33 8.22 -20.97
C SER A 126 9.53 8.27 -20.02
N LEU A 127 9.84 7.16 -19.33
CA LEU A 127 11.03 7.04 -18.46
C LEU A 127 12.34 6.88 -19.24
N LYS A 128 12.28 6.64 -20.55
CA LYS A 128 13.47 6.48 -21.41
C LYS A 128 14.08 7.82 -21.87
N ALA A 129 13.43 8.94 -21.55
CA ALA A 129 13.91 10.27 -21.93
C ALA A 129 14.96 10.78 -20.93
N ASP A 130 16.00 11.44 -21.42
CA ASP A 130 17.02 12.12 -20.63
C ASP A 130 17.18 13.57 -21.12
N PRO A 131 16.86 14.61 -20.32
CA PRO A 131 16.34 14.54 -18.94
C PRO A 131 14.88 14.05 -18.88
N LEU A 132 14.47 13.56 -17.70
CA LEU A 132 13.09 13.12 -17.50
C LEU A 132 12.12 14.30 -17.59
N ASN A 133 10.94 14.05 -18.15
CA ASN A 133 9.85 14.99 -18.02
C ASN A 133 9.49 15.16 -16.53
N THR A 134 9.40 16.40 -16.06
CA THR A 134 9.17 16.72 -14.64
C THR A 134 7.91 16.07 -14.06
N PHE A 135 6.84 15.93 -14.85
CA PHE A 135 5.62 15.23 -14.43
C PHE A 135 5.82 13.73 -14.36
N VAL A 136 6.58 13.17 -15.29
CA VAL A 136 6.92 11.74 -15.30
C VAL A 136 7.80 11.40 -14.10
N ALA A 137 8.79 12.24 -13.77
CA ALA A 137 9.59 12.12 -12.56
C ALA A 137 8.71 12.17 -11.29
N LEU A 138 7.81 13.14 -11.18
CA LEU A 138 6.83 13.20 -10.08
C LEU A 138 5.97 11.93 -10.01
N SER A 139 5.46 11.47 -11.16
CA SER A 139 4.61 10.28 -11.24
C SER A 139 5.38 9.03 -10.80
N PHE A 140 6.62 8.88 -11.26
CA PHE A 140 7.51 7.78 -10.88
C PHE A 140 7.82 7.80 -9.39
N PHE A 141 8.10 8.99 -8.84
CA PHE A 141 8.34 9.18 -7.42
C PHE A 141 7.14 8.73 -6.57
N VAL A 142 5.92 9.16 -6.93
CA VAL A 142 4.69 8.85 -6.20
C VAL A 142 4.25 7.39 -6.38
N ILE A 143 4.37 6.84 -7.59
CA ILE A 143 3.82 5.51 -7.93
C ILE A 143 4.81 4.39 -7.59
N VAL A 144 6.06 4.54 -8.04
CA VAL A 144 7.06 3.46 -8.05
C VAL A 144 8.03 3.59 -6.88
N SER A 145 8.45 4.81 -6.56
CA SER A 145 9.58 5.04 -5.64
C SER A 145 9.19 5.02 -4.15
N GLN A 146 8.11 4.32 -3.78
CA GLN A 146 7.55 4.27 -2.42
C GLN A 146 8.66 4.15 -1.36
N CYS A 147 9.05 5.29 -0.77
CA CYS A 147 10.07 5.44 0.26
C CYS A 147 11.34 4.57 0.11
N GLY A 148 11.78 4.31 -1.13
CA GLY A 148 13.06 3.64 -1.39
C GLY A 148 14.24 4.58 -1.16
N ARG A 149 15.41 4.04 -0.81
CA ARG A 149 16.62 4.85 -0.67
C ARG A 149 16.92 5.58 -1.99
N PRO A 150 17.37 6.84 -1.97
CA PRO A 150 17.72 7.55 -3.19
C PRO A 150 18.80 6.83 -4.01
N SER A 151 19.72 6.12 -3.33
CA SER A 151 20.80 5.33 -3.94
C SER A 151 20.34 4.13 -4.78
N GLU A 152 19.11 3.66 -4.59
CA GLU A 152 18.55 2.51 -5.32
C GLU A 152 17.76 2.97 -6.55
N ASN A 153 17.58 4.28 -6.74
CA ASN A 153 16.81 4.84 -7.83
C ASN A 153 17.71 5.13 -9.05
N PRO A 154 17.44 4.50 -10.22
CA PRO A 154 18.25 4.72 -11.43
C PRO A 154 18.19 6.16 -11.95
N TYR A 155 17.20 6.95 -11.52
CA TYR A 155 17.00 8.33 -11.93
C TYR A 155 17.40 9.33 -10.85
N TYR A 156 18.18 8.93 -9.84
CA TYR A 156 18.62 9.84 -8.77
C TYR A 156 19.40 11.05 -9.29
N GLY A 157 20.12 10.91 -10.41
CA GLY A 157 20.82 12.02 -11.06
C GLY A 157 19.91 13.05 -11.73
N ASP A 158 18.61 12.78 -11.88
CA ASP A 158 17.67 13.74 -12.45
C ASP A 158 17.41 14.91 -11.45
N PRO A 159 17.50 16.18 -11.89
CA PRO A 159 17.29 17.33 -11.01
C PRO A 159 15.92 17.37 -10.34
N THR A 160 14.87 16.88 -11.01
CA THR A 160 13.53 16.82 -10.45
C THR A 160 13.46 15.77 -9.36
N MET A 161 13.97 14.57 -9.63
CA MET A 161 14.02 13.47 -8.65
C MET A 161 14.81 13.86 -7.40
N ALA A 162 16.00 14.44 -7.57
CA ALA A 162 16.81 14.93 -6.46
C ALA A 162 16.04 15.93 -5.57
N ARG A 163 15.31 16.86 -6.20
CA ARG A 163 14.48 17.83 -5.48
C ARG A 163 13.30 17.18 -4.75
N LEU A 164 12.64 16.19 -5.36
CA LEU A 164 11.53 15.47 -4.74
C LEU A 164 12.00 14.69 -3.50
N TYR A 165 13.15 14.02 -3.58
CA TYR A 165 13.76 13.34 -2.43
C TYR A 165 14.14 14.34 -1.33
N ALA A 166 14.73 15.48 -1.66
CA ALA A 166 15.08 16.50 -0.68
C ALA A 166 13.83 17.03 0.07
N ILE A 167 12.71 17.24 -0.64
CA ILE A 167 11.44 17.64 -0.02
C ILE A 167 10.91 16.53 0.89
N ALA A 168 10.93 15.28 0.43
CA ALA A 168 10.47 14.16 1.22
C ALA A 168 11.33 13.95 2.48
N GLU A 169 12.64 14.09 2.38
CA GLU A 169 13.57 14.04 3.52
C GLU A 169 13.30 15.19 4.50
N GLN A 170 13.03 16.40 4.02
CA GLN A 170 12.66 17.51 4.88
C GLN A 170 11.33 17.28 5.62
N MET A 171 10.35 16.66 4.95
CA MET A 171 9.02 16.44 5.53
C MET A 171 8.95 15.22 6.45
N PHE A 172 9.67 14.17 6.13
CA PHE A 172 9.55 12.86 6.76
C PHE A 172 10.85 12.34 7.36
N GLY A 173 11.94 13.11 7.32
CA GLY A 173 13.26 12.66 7.79
C GLY A 173 13.23 12.16 9.24
N ASP A 174 12.53 12.88 10.12
CA ASP A 174 12.41 12.49 11.53
C ASP A 174 11.56 11.22 11.72
N GLU A 175 10.41 11.12 11.03
CA GLU A 175 9.52 9.96 11.10
C GLU A 175 10.16 8.71 10.48
N GLY A 176 10.90 8.89 9.38
CA GLY A 176 11.69 7.83 8.73
C GLY A 176 12.81 7.33 9.62
N ASN A 177 13.46 8.21 10.38
CA ASN A 177 14.46 7.83 11.39
C ASN A 177 13.81 7.05 12.55
N ILE A 178 12.64 7.48 13.02
CA ILE A 178 11.89 6.78 14.08
C ILE A 178 11.49 5.38 13.62
N MET A 179 10.90 5.23 12.43
CA MET A 179 10.52 3.92 11.90
C MET A 179 11.73 3.00 11.70
N ARG A 180 12.87 3.56 11.29
CA ARG A 180 14.13 2.81 11.19
C ARG A 180 14.60 2.33 12.55
N GLN A 181 14.58 3.20 13.56
CA GLN A 181 14.92 2.83 14.94
C GLN A 181 14.00 1.74 15.47
N ILE A 182 12.68 1.86 15.28
CA ILE A 182 11.71 0.84 15.69
C ILE A 182 12.00 -0.51 15.00
N LYS A 183 12.34 -0.49 13.70
CA LYS A 183 12.72 -1.69 12.96
C LYS A 183 13.98 -2.31 13.54
N GLU A 184 15.02 -1.52 13.80
CA GLU A 184 16.29 -1.98 14.39
C GLU A 184 16.08 -2.55 15.80
N ASP A 185 15.33 -1.86 16.65
CA ASP A 185 14.98 -2.31 18.00
C ASP A 185 14.17 -3.61 17.97
N LEU A 186 13.19 -3.72 17.07
CA LEU A 186 12.41 -4.94 16.88
C LEU A 186 13.29 -6.11 16.43
N MET A 187 14.20 -5.85 15.47
CA MET A 187 15.15 -6.86 15.00
C MET A 187 16.11 -7.30 16.12
N TYR A 188 16.56 -6.36 16.95
CA TYR A 188 17.37 -6.65 18.13
C TYR A 188 16.61 -7.52 19.14
N VAL A 189 15.37 -7.14 19.51
CA VAL A 189 14.51 -7.92 20.42
C VAL A 189 14.28 -9.32 19.88
N CYS A 190 14.00 -9.49 18.58
CA CYS A 190 13.81 -10.81 17.98
C CYS A 190 15.09 -11.65 18.05
N THR A 191 16.25 -11.04 17.79
CA THR A 191 17.55 -11.73 17.81
C THR A 191 17.93 -12.17 19.21
N GLU A 192 17.84 -11.26 20.19
CA GLU A 192 18.20 -11.54 21.58
C GLU A 192 17.20 -12.53 22.21
N SER A 193 15.90 -12.37 21.95
CA SER A 193 14.90 -13.33 22.44
C SER A 193 15.16 -14.74 21.90
N LYS A 194 15.46 -14.87 20.61
CA LYS A 194 15.84 -16.17 20.02
C LYS A 194 17.08 -16.76 20.67
N LYS A 195 18.10 -15.95 20.90
CA LYS A 195 19.35 -16.38 21.54
C LYS A 195 19.06 -16.95 22.93
N ARG A 196 18.33 -16.20 23.78
CA ARG A 196 17.95 -16.65 25.13
C ARG A 196 17.09 -17.90 25.12
N LEU A 197 16.15 -18.02 24.18
CA LEU A 197 15.33 -19.22 24.04
C LEU A 197 16.15 -20.45 23.63
N ARG A 198 17.17 -20.29 22.76
CA ARG A 198 18.09 -21.37 22.40
C ARG A 198 18.98 -21.77 23.57
N GLU A 199 19.51 -20.80 24.32
CA GLU A 199 20.26 -21.07 25.55
C GLU A 199 19.42 -21.85 26.57
N ALA A 200 18.13 -21.49 26.73
CA ALA A 200 17.21 -22.21 27.60
C ALA A 200 16.96 -23.66 27.15
N ILE A 201 16.82 -23.91 25.84
CA ILE A 201 16.73 -25.27 25.29
C ILE A 201 18.01 -26.06 25.65
N SER A 202 19.19 -25.50 25.39
CA SER A 202 20.46 -26.17 25.68
C SER A 202 20.65 -26.47 27.17
N ALA A 203 20.28 -25.54 28.05
CA ALA A 203 20.33 -25.75 29.50
C ALA A 203 19.33 -26.83 29.96
N LEU A 204 18.14 -26.86 29.36
CA LEU A 204 17.14 -27.89 29.66
C LEU A 204 17.60 -29.28 29.21
N ASP A 205 18.24 -29.38 28.05
CA ASP A 205 18.78 -30.64 27.56
C ASP A 205 19.82 -31.24 28.51
N GLN A 206 20.60 -30.39 29.20
CA GLN A 206 21.61 -30.77 30.20
C GLN A 206 21.05 -31.09 31.60
N SER A 207 19.78 -30.80 31.88
CA SER A 207 19.17 -31.00 33.20
C SER A 207 18.64 -32.43 33.43
N ASP A 208 18.48 -32.88 34.68
CA ASP A 208 17.86 -34.18 35.02
C ASP A 208 16.32 -34.18 34.98
N VAL A 209 15.74 -33.35 34.12
CA VAL A 209 14.28 -33.25 33.96
C VAL A 209 13.73 -34.45 33.16
N PRO A 210 12.56 -35.00 33.50
CA PRO A 210 11.94 -36.08 32.73
C PRO A 210 11.80 -35.76 31.24
N GLN A 211 12.15 -36.70 30.36
CA GLN A 211 12.17 -36.48 28.91
C GLN A 211 10.83 -36.00 28.32
N ALA A 212 9.71 -36.46 28.87
CA ALA A 212 8.38 -36.01 28.44
C ALA A 212 8.17 -34.51 28.69
N ALA A 213 8.70 -33.98 29.79
CA ALA A 213 8.63 -32.55 30.11
C ALA A 213 9.60 -31.74 29.22
N LYS A 214 10.83 -32.24 28.98
CA LYS A 214 11.78 -31.63 28.04
C LYS A 214 11.19 -31.47 26.64
N LYS A 215 10.59 -32.54 26.11
CA LYS A 215 9.95 -32.52 24.77
C LYS A 215 8.82 -31.49 24.67
N LYS A 216 8.01 -31.34 25.73
CA LYS A 216 6.91 -30.36 25.77
C LYS A 216 7.43 -28.93 25.77
N VAL A 217 8.45 -28.64 26.59
CA VAL A 217 9.08 -27.31 26.66
C VAL A 217 9.79 -26.98 25.35
N ASN A 218 10.57 -27.91 24.78
CA ASN A 218 11.25 -27.70 23.51
C ASN A 218 10.27 -27.43 22.36
N ASN A 219 9.09 -28.06 22.35
CA ASN A 219 8.06 -27.76 21.35
C ASN A 219 7.46 -26.35 21.53
N CYS A 220 7.13 -25.96 22.76
CA CYS A 220 6.65 -24.61 23.05
C CYS A 220 7.67 -23.52 22.71
N VAL A 221 8.93 -23.71 23.12
CA VAL A 221 10.03 -22.77 22.84
C VAL A 221 10.37 -22.75 21.35
N GLY A 222 10.39 -23.91 20.69
CA GLY A 222 10.60 -24.03 19.26
C GLY A 222 9.54 -23.27 18.45
N ASN A 223 8.28 -23.31 18.86
CA ASN A 223 7.22 -22.50 18.25
C ASN A 223 7.47 -21.00 18.43
N ALA A 224 7.93 -20.55 19.60
CA ALA A 224 8.28 -19.15 19.83
C ALA A 224 9.44 -18.70 18.93
N VAL A 225 10.49 -19.53 18.77
CA VAL A 225 11.61 -19.26 17.86
C VAL A 225 11.11 -19.09 16.41
N ARG A 226 10.21 -19.97 15.95
CA ARG A 226 9.62 -19.89 14.59
C ARG A 226 8.80 -18.63 14.39
N VAL A 227 8.09 -18.16 15.41
CA VAL A 227 7.38 -16.87 15.36
C VAL A 227 8.39 -15.73 15.17
N PHE A 228 9.48 -15.71 15.94
CA PHE A 228 10.53 -14.71 15.76
C PHE A 228 11.23 -14.82 14.40
N ASP A 229 11.42 -16.02 13.84
CA ASP A 229 11.89 -16.21 12.46
C ASP A 229 10.96 -15.54 11.47
N ALA A 230 9.65 -15.83 11.55
CA ALA A 230 8.66 -15.24 10.65
C ALA A 230 8.62 -13.70 10.73
N TYR A 231 8.75 -13.14 11.94
CA TYR A 231 8.83 -11.69 12.12
C TYR A 231 10.12 -11.08 11.52
N GLN A 232 11.28 -11.72 11.72
CA GLN A 232 12.52 -11.25 11.10
C GLN A 232 12.46 -11.32 9.58
N THR A 233 11.96 -12.42 9.02
CA THR A 233 11.79 -12.57 7.57
C THR A 233 10.82 -11.54 6.99
N LYS A 234 9.75 -11.19 7.73
CA LYS A 234 8.79 -10.17 7.30
C LYS A 234 9.42 -8.77 7.20
N TYR A 235 10.38 -8.45 8.06
CA TYR A 235 10.97 -7.11 8.15
C TYR A 235 12.39 -7.01 7.57
N GLN A 236 13.04 -8.12 7.23
CA GLN A 236 14.25 -8.10 6.42
C GLN A 236 13.88 -7.69 4.99
N GLU A 237 14.49 -6.60 4.52
CA GLU A 237 14.43 -6.25 3.11
C GLU A 237 15.09 -7.38 2.30
N PRO A 238 14.49 -7.79 1.16
CA PRO A 238 15.13 -8.76 0.28
C PRO A 238 16.47 -8.19 -0.17
N THR A 239 17.55 -8.77 0.32
CA THR A 239 18.90 -8.46 -0.15
C THR A 239 18.93 -8.76 -1.64
N PRO A 240 19.24 -7.80 -2.53
CA PRO A 240 19.37 -8.10 -3.95
C PRO A 240 20.50 -9.12 -4.10
N ALA A 241 20.15 -10.29 -4.63
CA ALA A 241 21.12 -11.31 -4.96
C ALA A 241 22.13 -10.71 -5.96
N SER A 242 23.41 -10.72 -5.61
CA SER A 242 24.49 -10.41 -6.54
C SER A 242 24.32 -11.26 -7.81
N PRO A 243 24.40 -10.68 -9.02
CA PRO A 243 24.26 -11.45 -10.24
C PRO A 243 25.53 -12.28 -10.44
N ASN A 244 25.46 -13.57 -10.14
CA ASN A 244 26.37 -14.54 -10.72
C ASN A 244 26.08 -14.61 -12.22
N VAL A 245 26.99 -14.05 -13.00
CA VAL A 245 27.07 -14.26 -14.45
C VAL A 245 27.56 -15.68 -14.66
N GLU A 246 26.67 -16.59 -15.04
CA GLU A 246 27.05 -17.79 -15.79
C GLU A 246 26.32 -17.81 -17.13
N THR A 247 27.16 -17.84 -18.16
CA THR A 247 26.85 -17.80 -19.58
C THR A 247 26.58 -19.23 -20.08
N GLY A 248 25.55 -19.42 -20.90
CA GLY A 248 25.31 -20.68 -21.64
C GLY A 248 23.91 -20.71 -22.25
N LEU A 249 23.72 -20.15 -23.45
CA LEU A 249 23.65 -20.84 -24.75
C LEU A 249 22.48 -21.85 -24.91
N ILE A 250 21.42 -21.34 -25.57
CA ILE A 250 20.64 -21.91 -26.70
C ILE A 250 20.36 -23.44 -26.70
N SER A 251 19.08 -23.83 -26.70
CA SER A 251 18.56 -24.80 -27.68
C SER A 251 17.04 -24.73 -27.81
N GLU A 252 16.61 -24.69 -29.07
CA GLU A 252 15.24 -24.71 -29.58
C GLU A 252 14.53 -26.05 -29.33
N GLY A 253 13.19 -26.03 -29.35
CA GLY A 253 12.39 -27.26 -29.47
C GLY A 253 10.92 -27.12 -29.09
N VAL A 254 10.10 -26.53 -29.97
CA VAL A 254 8.64 -26.74 -30.04
C VAL A 254 8.40 -28.05 -30.83
N PRO A 255 7.46 -28.92 -30.43
CA PRO A 255 6.23 -29.01 -31.21
C PRO A 255 4.92 -29.25 -30.43
N THR A 256 3.89 -28.76 -31.08
CA THR A 256 2.45 -28.70 -30.81
C THR A 256 1.75 -30.09 -30.83
N SER A 257 0.81 -30.29 -29.88
CA SER A 257 -0.47 -31.07 -29.83
C SER A 257 -0.84 -32.10 -30.93
N PRO A 258 -1.72 -33.13 -30.68
CA PRO A 258 -3.08 -32.90 -30.13
C PRO A 258 -3.86 -34.02 -29.39
N ALA A 259 -4.96 -33.55 -28.77
CA ALA A 259 -6.32 -34.10 -28.62
C ALA A 259 -6.65 -35.36 -27.78
N ASP A 260 -7.79 -35.18 -27.08
CA ASP A 260 -8.82 -36.12 -26.63
C ASP A 260 -8.52 -37.18 -25.56
N SER A 261 -9.21 -37.04 -24.42
CA SER A 261 -10.30 -37.94 -23.99
C SER A 261 -10.63 -37.70 -22.50
N SER A 262 -11.87 -37.31 -22.20
CA SER A 262 -12.53 -37.59 -20.91
C SER A 262 -13.30 -38.93 -21.04
N PRO A 263 -13.95 -39.52 -20.01
CA PRO A 263 -14.01 -39.20 -18.59
C PRO A 263 -13.68 -40.42 -17.68
N THR A 264 -13.44 -40.22 -16.38
CA THR A 264 -13.56 -41.33 -15.41
C THR A 264 -14.06 -40.85 -14.06
N ASP A 265 -15.06 -41.59 -13.57
CA ASP A 265 -15.73 -41.53 -12.28
C ASP A 265 -14.83 -41.30 -11.08
N SER A 266 -15.35 -40.57 -10.09
CA SER A 266 -14.89 -40.68 -8.71
C SER A 266 -16.03 -40.40 -7.73
N SER A 267 -16.18 -41.36 -6.82
CA SER A 267 -17.13 -41.52 -5.73
C SER A 267 -17.14 -40.37 -4.70
N PRO A 268 -18.21 -40.25 -3.89
CA PRO A 268 -18.36 -39.16 -2.92
C PRO A 268 -17.46 -39.38 -1.70
N THR A 269 -16.71 -38.35 -1.32
CA THR A 269 -15.95 -38.35 -0.05
C THR A 269 -16.68 -37.46 0.95
N ASP A 270 -17.09 -38.09 2.06
CA ASP A 270 -17.69 -37.47 3.24
C ASP A 270 -16.86 -36.28 3.75
N SER A 271 -17.47 -35.10 3.69
CA SER A 271 -16.94 -33.89 4.32
C SER A 271 -17.53 -33.75 5.72
N SER A 272 -16.74 -34.12 6.72
CA SER A 272 -17.01 -33.79 8.11
C SER A 272 -17.03 -32.27 8.29
N ALA A 273 -18.16 -31.76 8.77
CA ALA A 273 -18.37 -30.35 9.05
C ALA A 273 -17.40 -29.88 10.15
N SER A 274 -16.36 -29.14 9.76
CA SER A 274 -15.66 -28.26 10.70
C SER A 274 -16.58 -27.09 11.00
N SER A 275 -17.17 -27.08 12.19
CA SER A 275 -17.93 -25.96 12.75
C SER A 275 -17.00 -24.77 12.97
N ARG A 276 -16.66 -24.05 11.90
CA ARG A 276 -16.09 -22.71 11.99
C ARG A 276 -17.22 -21.77 12.39
N LEU A 277 -17.30 -21.47 13.68
CA LEU A 277 -18.09 -20.36 14.19
C LEU A 277 -17.65 -19.05 13.52
N PRO A 278 -18.59 -18.12 13.27
CA PRO A 278 -18.29 -16.88 12.55
C PRO A 278 -17.25 -16.04 13.29
N ALA A 279 -16.15 -15.71 12.61
CA ALA A 279 -15.16 -14.79 13.13
C ALA A 279 -15.74 -13.37 13.15
N ARG A 280 -15.62 -12.67 14.29
CA ARG A 280 -15.94 -11.24 14.39
C ARG A 280 -15.25 -10.45 13.28
N SER A 281 -15.93 -9.46 12.74
CA SER A 281 -15.30 -8.47 11.88
C SER A 281 -14.17 -7.75 12.65
N ARG A 282 -13.09 -7.38 11.96
CA ARG A 282 -11.95 -6.66 12.57
C ARG A 282 -12.43 -5.39 13.31
N THR A 283 -13.47 -4.74 12.79
CA THR A 283 -14.10 -3.53 13.33
C THR A 283 -14.78 -3.78 14.69
N GLU A 284 -15.49 -4.89 14.87
CA GLU A 284 -16.14 -5.22 16.15
C GLU A 284 -15.14 -5.47 17.28
N ASN A 285 -13.97 -6.03 16.95
CA ASN A 285 -12.90 -6.24 17.94
C ASN A 285 -12.32 -4.92 18.42
N TRP A 286 -12.14 -3.95 17.51
CA TRP A 286 -11.63 -2.62 17.88
C TRP A 286 -12.65 -1.81 18.67
N ASN A 287 -13.94 -1.89 18.33
CA ASN A 287 -15.00 -1.24 19.09
C ASN A 287 -15.11 -1.80 20.52
N PHE A 288 -14.97 -3.12 20.70
CA PHE A 288 -14.93 -3.73 22.03
C PHE A 288 -13.77 -3.22 22.88
N ILE A 289 -12.56 -3.12 22.30
CA ILE A 289 -11.38 -2.60 22.98
C ILE A 289 -11.56 -1.12 23.30
N SER A 290 -12.03 -0.31 22.34
CA SER A 290 -12.23 1.13 22.51
C SER A 290 -13.23 1.45 23.63
N ASN A 291 -14.34 0.72 23.72
CA ASN A 291 -15.33 0.90 24.78
C ASN A 291 -14.80 0.52 26.16
N ARG A 292 -13.81 -0.38 26.24
CA ARG A 292 -13.17 -0.76 27.51
C ARG A 292 -11.99 0.13 27.88
N LEU A 293 -11.37 0.78 26.90
CA LEU A 293 -10.34 1.79 27.16
C LEU A 293 -10.92 3.07 27.78
N SER A 294 -12.22 3.35 27.60
CA SER A 294 -12.92 4.42 28.32
C SER A 294 -13.22 4.11 29.79
N GLU A 295 -13.01 2.86 30.22
CA GLU A 295 -13.22 2.39 31.60
C GLU A 295 -11.87 2.17 32.29
N LEU A 296 -11.03 3.21 32.32
CA LEU A 296 -9.79 3.18 33.10
C LEU A 296 -10.11 3.02 34.60
N ASP A 297 -9.25 2.33 35.33
CA ASP A 297 -9.37 2.27 36.78
C ASP A 297 -9.08 3.64 37.42
N GLU A 298 -9.33 3.77 38.74
CA GLU A 298 -9.13 5.01 39.50
C GLU A 298 -7.68 5.55 39.42
N ASN A 299 -6.73 4.73 38.97
CA ASN A 299 -5.33 5.06 38.79
C ASN A 299 -4.95 5.31 37.32
N GLY A 300 -5.92 5.33 36.40
CA GLY A 300 -5.69 5.53 34.96
C GLY A 300 -5.09 4.31 34.25
N ASN A 301 -5.07 3.14 34.89
CA ASN A 301 -4.54 1.92 34.28
C ASN A 301 -5.63 1.14 33.55
N ILE A 302 -5.21 0.47 32.48
CA ILE A 302 -6.08 -0.39 31.67
C ILE A 302 -6.23 -1.73 32.40
N PRO A 303 -7.46 -2.16 32.78
CA PRO A 303 -7.67 -3.42 33.49
C PRO A 303 -7.66 -4.61 32.52
N TRP A 304 -6.50 -4.91 31.93
CA TRP A 304 -6.31 -5.96 30.91
C TRP A 304 -6.90 -7.32 31.29
N ARG A 305 -6.86 -7.66 32.59
CA ARG A 305 -7.42 -8.91 33.10
C ARG A 305 -8.95 -8.97 32.98
N ALA A 306 -9.65 -7.87 33.24
CA ALA A 306 -11.10 -7.79 33.10
C ALA A 306 -11.52 -7.85 31.63
N ILE A 307 -10.81 -7.10 30.76
CA ILE A 307 -11.02 -7.10 29.31
C ILE A 307 -10.88 -8.51 28.71
N TYR A 308 -9.86 -9.26 29.15
CA TYR A 308 -9.63 -10.63 28.71
C TYR A 308 -10.73 -11.60 29.17
N VAL A 309 -11.19 -11.48 30.42
CA VAL A 309 -12.25 -12.34 30.97
C VAL A 309 -13.58 -12.07 30.26
N ASP A 310 -13.94 -10.81 30.03
CA ASP A 310 -15.16 -10.42 29.33
C ASP A 310 -15.15 -10.85 27.86
N GLY A 311 -14.02 -10.65 27.16
CA GLY A 311 -13.87 -11.11 25.78
C GLY A 311 -13.99 -12.63 25.65
N ARG A 312 -13.63 -13.37 26.71
CA ARG A 312 -13.81 -14.83 26.77
C ARG A 312 -15.26 -15.22 27.07
N ARG A 313 -15.97 -14.45 27.90
CA ARG A 313 -17.37 -14.71 28.27
C ARG A 313 -18.32 -14.46 27.10
N ASP A 314 -18.17 -13.33 26.41
CA ASP A 314 -18.97 -13.00 25.21
C ASP A 314 -18.73 -13.98 24.05
N ARG A 315 -17.57 -14.65 24.02
CA ARG A 315 -17.30 -15.75 23.07
C ARG A 315 -18.03 -17.05 23.41
N ASN A 316 -18.36 -17.29 24.68
CA ASN A 316 -19.03 -18.52 25.12
C ASN A 316 -20.56 -18.40 25.14
N GLU A 317 -21.09 -17.17 25.13
CA GLU A 317 -22.53 -16.88 25.13
C GLU A 317 -23.13 -16.75 23.71
N ARG A 318 -22.33 -16.99 22.65
CA ARG A 318 -22.74 -16.98 21.24
C ARG A 318 -22.43 -18.31 20.57
#